data_AF-A0A2V9WZV2-F1
#
_entry.id   AF-A0A2V9WZV2-F1
#
_cell.length_a   1.000
_cell.length_b   1.000
_cell.length_c   1.000
_cell.angle_alpha   90.00
_cell.angle_beta   90.00
_cell.angle_gamma   90.00
#
_symmetry.space_group_name_H-M   'P 1'
#
loop_
_entity.id
_entity.type
_entity.pdbx_description
1 polymer ?
#
loop_
_entity_poly.entity_id
_entity_poly.type
_entity_poly.pdbx_seq_one_letter_code
_entity_poly.pdbx_strand_id
1 'polypeptide(L)'
;MDAECQTLFASLFPAGFAGKDVLKEIAPEGWLDSTLQFVFHPTLEQVHWECVQLHRNLRNWPWSGKDRLDEPEPTLDSIRADYQDSPVDTAREVRELVAKCLWDVFSNENDVVDRDGGLVDIGSWRGAAGFLADQLNRETGERQYHYIDFYMGSLWVSERADLTPVYEMIFRRLKDRLLDWRYRFPKLSLIEFPCERTDGRRSYELEKMRADLEQAHGEAMDDLKVEPVPAIVLAYSNIYGIFPHGWPPWEFNERDD
;
A
#
# COMPACT_ATOMS: atom_id res chain seq x y z
N MET A 1 -5.82 -18.95 -13.41
CA MET A 1 -5.63 -17.67 -12.71
C MET A 1 -4.66 -16.78 -13.44
N ASP A 2 -3.35 -17.09 -13.51
CA ASP A 2 -2.35 -16.17 -14.07
C ASP A 2 -2.63 -15.59 -15.46
N ALA A 3 -3.18 -16.36 -16.40
CA ALA A 3 -3.41 -15.90 -17.78
C ALA A 3 -4.54 -14.87 -17.90
N GLU A 4 -5.60 -14.98 -17.10
CA GLU A 4 -6.73 -14.05 -17.09
C GLU A 4 -6.31 -12.72 -16.43
N CYS A 5 -5.62 -12.80 -15.29
CA CYS A 5 -5.05 -11.62 -14.63
C CYS A 5 -4.03 -10.91 -15.52
N GLN A 6 -3.15 -11.64 -16.20
CA GLN A 6 -2.22 -11.05 -17.19
C GLN A 6 -2.95 -10.36 -18.34
N THR A 7 -4.02 -10.98 -18.85
CA THR A 7 -4.84 -10.39 -19.92
C THR A 7 -5.51 -9.11 -19.43
N LEU A 8 -6.05 -9.10 -18.21
CA LEU A 8 -6.62 -7.90 -17.60
C LEU A 8 -5.57 -6.80 -17.49
N PHE A 9 -4.39 -7.09 -16.92
CA PHE A 9 -3.34 -6.09 -16.72
C PHE A 9 -2.79 -5.54 -18.04
N ALA A 10 -2.55 -6.39 -19.05
CA ALA A 10 -2.18 -5.94 -20.39
C ALA A 10 -3.25 -5.03 -21.02
N SER A 11 -4.51 -5.24 -20.64
CA SER A 11 -5.62 -4.44 -21.13
C SER A 11 -5.79 -3.12 -20.36
N LEU A 12 -5.48 -3.09 -19.05
CA LEU A 12 -5.44 -1.88 -18.23
C LEU A 12 -4.24 -1.01 -18.59
N PHE A 13 -3.09 -1.62 -18.91
CA PHE A 13 -1.82 -0.95 -19.19
C PHE A 13 -1.22 -1.43 -20.53
N PRO A 14 -1.83 -1.05 -21.67
CA PRO A 14 -1.42 -1.56 -22.97
C PRO A 14 -0.01 -1.16 -23.39
N ALA A 15 0.55 -0.08 -22.84
CA ALA A 15 1.92 0.37 -23.07
C ALA A 15 2.85 0.12 -21.86
N GLY A 16 2.43 -0.73 -20.91
CA GLY A 16 3.15 -1.00 -19.66
C GLY A 16 2.89 0.04 -18.58
N PHE A 17 3.44 -0.20 -17.38
CA PHE A 17 3.14 0.64 -16.21
C PHE A 17 3.80 2.03 -16.26
N ALA A 18 4.84 2.21 -17.07
CA ALA A 18 5.42 3.52 -17.38
C ALA A 18 5.10 3.98 -18.82
N GLY A 19 3.98 3.48 -19.38
CA GLY A 19 3.50 3.88 -20.69
C GLY A 19 3.26 5.39 -20.79
N LYS A 20 3.33 5.92 -22.02
CA LYS A 20 3.07 7.35 -22.28
C LYS A 20 1.66 7.77 -21.88
N ASP A 21 0.70 6.84 -21.96
CA ASP A 21 -0.67 7.02 -21.50
C ASP A 21 -0.72 7.22 -19.98
N VAL A 22 0.02 6.40 -19.22
CA VAL A 22 0.11 6.52 -17.75
C VAL A 22 0.71 7.85 -17.35
N LEU A 23 1.88 8.19 -17.90
CA LEU A 23 2.57 9.45 -17.60
C LEU A 23 1.69 10.68 -17.86
N LYS A 24 0.99 10.70 -19.01
CA LYS A 24 0.10 11.81 -19.36
C LYS A 24 -1.07 11.95 -18.39
N GLU A 25 -1.49 10.86 -17.75
CA GLU A 25 -2.64 10.81 -16.85
C GLU A 25 -2.27 11.23 -15.43
N ILE A 26 -1.14 10.75 -14.90
CA ILE A 26 -0.71 11.02 -13.51
C ILE A 26 0.20 12.26 -13.37
N ALA A 27 0.88 12.66 -14.45
CA ALA A 27 1.84 13.75 -14.47
C ALA A 27 1.78 14.49 -15.83
N PRO A 28 0.66 15.17 -16.15
CA PRO A 28 0.43 15.78 -17.47
C PRO A 28 1.47 16.85 -17.84
N GLU A 29 1.99 17.57 -16.84
CA GLU A 29 3.03 18.60 -17.00
C GLU A 29 4.45 18.00 -17.12
N GLY A 30 4.61 16.70 -16.84
CA GLY A 30 5.90 16.01 -16.77
C GLY A 30 6.20 15.48 -15.36
N TRP A 31 7.03 14.43 -15.29
CA TRP A 31 7.35 13.76 -14.01
C TRP A 31 8.11 14.67 -13.04
N LEU A 32 9.11 15.40 -13.53
CA LEU A 32 9.92 16.33 -12.74
C LEU A 32 9.15 17.56 -12.26
N ASP A 33 8.03 17.87 -12.89
CA ASP A 33 7.15 18.96 -12.51
C ASP A 33 5.96 18.46 -11.65
N SER A 34 5.86 17.15 -11.43
CA SER A 34 4.85 16.52 -10.58
C SER A 34 5.33 16.41 -9.14
N THR A 35 4.41 16.56 -8.19
CA THR A 35 4.67 16.28 -6.77
C THR A 35 4.93 14.80 -6.51
N LEU A 36 4.50 13.91 -7.41
CA LEU A 36 4.72 12.47 -7.30
C LEU A 36 6.21 12.08 -7.31
N GLN A 37 7.10 12.93 -7.82
CA GLN A 37 8.55 12.66 -7.76
C GLN A 37 9.07 12.57 -6.31
N PHE A 38 8.43 13.27 -5.36
CA PHE A 38 8.82 13.28 -3.95
C PHE A 38 8.66 11.90 -3.28
N VAL A 39 7.90 10.99 -3.88
CA VAL A 39 7.85 9.57 -3.47
C VAL A 39 9.26 8.96 -3.45
N PHE A 40 10.07 9.25 -4.48
CA PHE A 40 11.42 8.69 -4.65
C PHE A 40 12.52 9.68 -4.30
N HIS A 41 12.24 10.97 -4.43
CA HIS A 41 13.18 12.07 -4.15
C HIS A 41 12.61 12.97 -3.05
N PRO A 42 12.37 12.46 -1.84
CA PRO A 42 11.81 13.25 -0.75
C PRO A 42 12.78 14.36 -0.37
N THR A 43 12.22 15.50 0.04
CA THR A 43 13.04 16.59 0.58
C THR A 43 13.71 16.18 1.89
N LEU A 44 14.83 16.84 2.23
CA LEU A 44 15.49 16.65 3.53
C LEU A 44 14.54 16.81 4.72
N GLU A 45 13.58 17.72 4.63
CA GLU A 45 12.57 17.95 5.67
C GLU A 45 11.61 16.77 5.79
N GLN A 46 11.17 16.19 4.67
CA GLN A 46 10.34 14.99 4.66
C GLN A 46 11.08 13.80 5.28
N VAL A 47 12.33 13.55 4.86
CA VAL A 47 13.14 12.45 5.41
C VAL A 47 13.33 12.63 6.92
N HIS A 48 13.63 13.85 7.38
CA HIS A 48 13.76 14.13 8.80
C HIS A 48 12.46 13.87 9.57
N TRP A 49 11.34 14.37 9.05
CA TRP A 49 10.03 14.16 9.66
C TRP A 49 9.70 12.67 9.76
N GLU A 50 9.91 11.89 8.70
CA GLU A 50 9.69 10.43 8.67
C GLU A 50 10.55 9.71 9.73
N CYS A 51 11.85 10.05 9.81
CA CYS A 51 12.75 9.48 10.81
C CYS A 51 12.29 9.79 12.24
N VAL A 52 11.80 11.00 12.49
CA VAL A 52 11.26 11.40 13.80
C VAL A 52 9.96 10.66 14.12
N GLN A 53 9.03 10.53 13.18
CA GLN A 53 7.79 9.78 13.39
C GLN A 53 8.09 8.30 13.68
N LEU A 54 8.95 7.67 12.87
CA LEU A 54 9.35 6.29 13.08
C LEU A 54 10.00 6.10 14.46
N HIS A 55 10.89 7.02 14.87
CA HIS A 55 11.51 6.99 16.18
C HIS A 55 10.47 7.05 17.31
N ARG A 56 9.49 7.95 17.21
CA ARG A 56 8.42 8.11 18.22
C ARG A 56 7.50 6.89 18.27
N ASN A 57 7.07 6.40 17.11
CA ASN A 57 6.21 5.22 16.99
C ASN A 57 6.89 3.97 17.59
N LEU A 58 8.18 3.79 17.32
CA LEU A 58 8.95 2.68 17.88
C LEU A 58 9.16 2.83 19.39
N ARG A 59 9.33 4.03 19.95
CA ARG A 59 9.43 4.21 21.42
C ARG A 59 8.13 3.86 22.13
N ASN A 60 7.00 4.14 21.50
CA ASN A 60 5.68 3.82 22.05
C ASN A 60 5.30 2.34 21.83
N TRP A 61 6.08 1.58 21.05
CA TRP A 61 5.79 0.18 20.76
C TRP A 61 6.07 -0.71 21.98
N PRO A 62 5.07 -1.48 22.47
CA PRO A 62 5.17 -2.23 23.74
C PRO A 62 6.20 -3.36 23.72
N TRP A 63 6.71 -3.73 22.54
CA TRP A 63 7.75 -4.76 22.38
C TRP A 63 9.13 -4.20 22.03
N SER A 64 9.33 -2.88 22.10
CA SER A 64 10.65 -2.28 21.90
C SER A 64 11.61 -2.65 23.03
N GLY A 65 12.80 -3.11 22.64
CA GLY A 65 13.87 -3.41 23.58
C GLY A 65 14.33 -2.16 24.33
N LYS A 66 14.80 -2.32 25.58
CA LYS A 66 15.26 -1.20 26.42
C LYS A 66 16.30 -0.32 25.74
N ASP A 67 17.23 -0.92 25.00
CA ASP A 67 18.31 -0.19 24.31
C ASP A 67 17.78 0.82 23.27
N ARG A 68 16.62 0.55 22.66
CA ARG A 68 15.97 1.46 21.69
C ARG A 68 15.25 2.64 22.33
N LEU A 69 14.90 2.54 23.62
CA LEU A 69 14.24 3.64 24.34
C LEU A 69 15.21 4.76 24.68
N ASP A 70 16.51 4.47 24.69
CA ASP A 70 17.60 5.38 25.05
C ASP A 70 18.27 6.05 23.83
N GLU A 71 17.93 5.65 22.61
CA GLU A 71 18.40 6.33 21.40
C GLU A 71 17.84 7.77 21.35
N PRO A 72 18.66 8.79 21.01
CA PRO A 72 18.19 10.15 20.86
C PRO A 72 17.32 10.32 19.60
N GLU A 73 16.42 11.30 19.63
CA GLU A 73 15.61 11.65 18.47
C GLU A 73 16.53 12.10 17.30
N PRO A 74 16.29 11.61 16.06
CA PRO A 74 17.08 11.99 14.90
C PRO A 74 17.10 13.50 14.66
N THR A 75 18.29 14.05 14.42
CA THR A 75 18.48 15.48 14.15
C THR A 75 18.54 15.76 12.65
N LEU A 76 18.18 16.97 12.23
CA LEU A 76 18.33 17.39 10.83
C LEU A 76 19.78 17.28 10.33
N ASP A 77 20.75 17.60 11.19
CA ASP A 77 22.16 17.55 10.81
C ASP A 77 22.67 16.12 10.63
N SER A 78 22.20 15.15 11.44
CA SER A 78 22.52 13.74 11.22
C SER A 78 21.91 13.22 9.93
N ILE A 79 20.64 13.56 9.64
CA ILE A 79 20.00 13.15 8.39
C ILE A 79 20.69 13.77 7.18
N ARG A 80 21.06 15.05 7.25
CA ARG A 80 21.79 15.73 6.18
C ARG A 80 23.15 15.08 5.87
N ALA A 81 23.83 14.55 6.88
CA ALA A 81 25.13 13.90 6.69
C ALA A 81 25.01 12.59 5.88
N ASP A 82 23.90 11.87 6.03
CA ASP A 82 23.66 10.58 5.38
C ASP A 82 22.83 10.71 4.08
N TYR A 83 22.16 11.85 3.88
CA TYR A 83 21.30 12.09 2.72
C TYR A 83 22.12 12.17 1.41
N GLN A 84 21.68 11.42 0.41
CA GLN A 84 22.26 11.42 -0.93
C GLN A 84 21.14 11.50 -1.97
N ASP A 85 21.24 12.50 -2.85
CA ASP A 85 20.37 12.57 -4.01
C ASP A 85 20.68 11.42 -4.96
N SER A 86 19.62 10.78 -5.47
CA SER A 86 19.73 9.77 -6.50
C SER A 86 19.32 10.35 -7.86
N PRO A 87 19.90 9.89 -8.97
CA PRO A 87 19.46 10.35 -10.29
C PRO A 87 18.01 9.92 -10.54
N VAL A 88 17.24 10.83 -11.13
CA VAL A 88 15.85 10.57 -11.51
C VAL A 88 15.82 9.60 -12.69
N ASP A 89 15.13 8.48 -12.50
CA ASP A 89 14.78 7.54 -13.57
C ASP A 89 13.26 7.47 -13.68
N THR A 90 12.71 8.34 -14.53
CA THR A 90 11.26 8.49 -14.71
C THR A 90 10.57 7.18 -15.06
N ALA A 91 11.15 6.36 -15.94
CA ALA A 91 10.51 5.13 -16.37
C ALA A 91 10.46 4.11 -15.22
N ARG A 92 11.55 4.01 -14.45
CA ARG A 92 11.63 3.14 -13.27
C ARG A 92 10.72 3.62 -12.13
N GLU A 93 10.74 4.91 -11.83
CA GLU A 93 9.99 5.47 -10.72
C GLU A 93 8.47 5.37 -10.96
N VAL A 94 8.02 5.68 -12.17
CA VAL A 94 6.60 5.61 -12.52
C VAL A 94 6.10 4.16 -12.46
N ARG A 95 6.84 3.21 -13.06
CA ARG A 95 6.40 1.80 -13.04
C ARG A 95 6.36 1.23 -11.62
N GLU A 96 7.30 1.63 -10.76
CA GLU A 96 7.34 1.20 -9.36
C GLU A 96 6.20 1.82 -8.55
N LEU A 97 5.93 3.11 -8.73
CA LEU A 97 4.82 3.78 -8.04
C LEU A 97 3.47 3.17 -8.42
N VAL A 98 3.25 2.93 -9.72
CA VAL A 98 2.03 2.31 -10.22
C VAL A 98 1.88 0.90 -9.66
N ALA A 99 2.95 0.10 -9.63
CA ALA A 99 2.92 -1.23 -9.03
C ALA A 99 2.61 -1.19 -7.52
N LYS A 100 3.19 -0.24 -6.77
CA LYS A 100 2.87 -0.06 -5.34
C LYS A 100 1.39 0.27 -5.13
N CYS A 101 0.83 1.18 -5.93
CA CYS A 101 -0.59 1.55 -5.83
C CYS A 101 -1.52 0.40 -6.28
N LEU A 102 -1.11 -0.39 -7.28
CA LEU A 102 -1.84 -1.61 -7.69
C LEU A 102 -1.85 -2.66 -6.58
N TRP A 103 -0.76 -2.80 -5.83
CA TRP A 103 -0.76 -3.69 -4.66
C TRP A 103 -1.80 -3.25 -3.61
N ASP A 104 -1.92 -1.95 -3.34
CA ASP A 104 -2.93 -1.44 -2.40
C ASP A 104 -4.36 -1.76 -2.85
N VAL A 105 -4.63 -1.59 -4.15
CA VAL A 105 -5.96 -1.82 -4.75
C VAL A 105 -6.34 -3.31 -4.76
N PHE A 106 -5.40 -4.19 -5.08
CA PHE A 106 -5.68 -5.62 -5.31
C PHE A 106 -5.31 -6.54 -4.14
N SER A 107 -4.64 -6.07 -3.09
CA SER A 107 -4.05 -6.96 -2.09
C SER A 107 -4.13 -6.52 -0.63
N ASN A 108 -4.34 -5.24 -0.34
CA ASN A 108 -4.42 -4.73 1.04
C ASN A 108 -5.77 -5.04 1.71
N GLU A 109 -6.16 -6.32 1.72
CA GLU A 109 -7.49 -6.85 2.08
C GLU A 109 -8.64 -6.37 1.20
N ASN A 110 -8.35 -5.52 0.21
CA ASN A 110 -9.32 -5.03 -0.74
C ASN A 110 -9.54 -6.04 -1.87
N ASP A 111 -10.77 -6.04 -2.39
CA ASP A 111 -11.16 -6.92 -3.48
C ASP A 111 -11.52 -6.12 -4.72
N VAL A 112 -10.96 -6.50 -5.87
CA VAL A 112 -11.47 -6.08 -7.18
C VAL A 112 -12.44 -7.15 -7.66
N VAL A 113 -13.68 -6.76 -7.95
CA VAL A 113 -14.75 -7.69 -8.33
C VAL A 113 -15.28 -7.37 -9.72
N ASP A 114 -15.70 -8.40 -10.45
CA ASP A 114 -16.41 -8.23 -11.71
C ASP A 114 -17.92 -7.99 -11.50
N ARG A 115 -18.65 -7.80 -12.60
CA ARG A 115 -20.12 -7.58 -12.59
C ARG A 115 -20.91 -8.72 -11.97
N ASP A 116 -20.40 -9.95 -12.06
CA ASP A 116 -21.04 -11.15 -11.55
C ASP A 116 -20.63 -11.41 -10.08
N GLY A 117 -19.81 -10.53 -9.50
CA GLY A 117 -19.26 -10.66 -8.14
C GLY A 117 -18.05 -11.59 -8.06
N GLY A 118 -17.50 -12.01 -9.20
CA GLY A 118 -16.27 -12.79 -9.29
C GLY A 118 -15.06 -11.98 -8.86
N LEU A 119 -14.22 -12.57 -8.00
CA LEU A 119 -13.01 -11.94 -7.50
C LEU A 119 -11.90 -11.99 -8.56
N VAL A 120 -11.28 -10.84 -8.83
CA VAL A 120 -10.02 -10.77 -9.58
C VAL A 120 -8.87 -11.07 -8.62
N ASP A 121 -8.60 -12.36 -8.43
CA ASP A 121 -7.56 -12.83 -7.52
C ASP A 121 -6.17 -12.84 -8.17
N ILE A 122 -5.29 -11.95 -7.71
CA ILE A 122 -3.86 -11.93 -8.10
C ILE A 122 -2.96 -12.60 -7.04
N GLY A 123 -3.56 -13.28 -6.07
CA GLY A 123 -2.92 -14.04 -5.01
C GLY A 123 -2.95 -13.36 -3.64
N SER A 124 -2.39 -14.07 -2.64
CA SER A 124 -2.17 -13.53 -1.29
C SER A 124 -1.36 -12.22 -1.28
N TRP A 125 -1.23 -11.54 -0.15
CA TRP A 125 -0.39 -10.34 0.00
C TRP A 125 0.99 -10.44 -0.67
N ARG A 126 1.70 -11.56 -0.44
CA ARG A 126 2.99 -11.83 -1.08
C ARG A 126 2.85 -12.29 -2.53
N GLY A 127 1.76 -12.99 -2.85
CA GLY A 127 1.41 -13.44 -4.21
C GLY A 127 1.18 -12.27 -5.16
N ALA A 128 0.35 -11.31 -4.77
CA ALA A 128 0.09 -10.08 -5.51
C ALA A 128 1.37 -9.28 -5.76
N ALA A 129 2.20 -9.12 -4.73
CA ALA A 129 3.50 -8.45 -4.88
C ALA A 129 4.44 -9.21 -5.82
N GLY A 130 4.43 -10.55 -5.76
CA GLY A 130 5.16 -11.41 -6.69
C GLY A 130 4.66 -11.29 -8.13
N PHE A 131 3.34 -11.26 -8.32
CA PHE A 131 2.71 -11.06 -9.63
C PHE A 131 3.13 -9.73 -10.26
N LEU A 132 3.13 -8.64 -9.49
CA LEU A 132 3.57 -7.32 -9.96
C LEU A 132 5.06 -7.30 -10.31
N ALA A 133 5.91 -7.93 -9.49
CA ALA A 133 7.33 -8.06 -9.78
C ALA A 133 7.58 -8.87 -11.06
N ASP A 134 6.87 -9.98 -11.25
CA ASP A 134 6.98 -10.80 -12.46
C ASP A 134 6.48 -10.04 -13.70
N GLN A 135 5.41 -9.27 -13.57
CA GLN A 135 4.90 -8.41 -14.65
C GLN A 135 5.95 -7.36 -15.08
N LEU A 136 6.54 -6.65 -14.11
CA LEU A 136 7.57 -5.65 -14.41
C LEU A 136 8.84 -6.27 -14.98
N ASN A 137 9.29 -7.41 -14.46
CA ASN A 137 10.44 -8.14 -15.00
C ASN A 137 10.20 -8.58 -16.47
N ARG A 138 8.95 -8.87 -16.85
CA ARG A 138 8.60 -9.17 -18.25
C ARG A 138 8.61 -7.92 -19.13
N GLU A 139 8.13 -6.78 -18.61
CA GLU A 139 8.15 -5.50 -19.33
C GLU A 139 9.58 -5.00 -19.60
N THR A 140 10.49 -5.19 -18.66
CA THR A 140 11.90 -4.80 -18.80
C THR A 140 12.76 -5.83 -19.52
N GLY A 141 12.34 -7.11 -19.51
CA GLY A 141 13.16 -8.23 -19.99
C GLY A 141 14.31 -8.60 -19.06
N GLU A 142 14.37 -8.01 -17.87
CA GLU A 142 15.44 -8.22 -16.88
C GLU A 142 14.85 -8.61 -15.53
N ARG A 143 15.56 -9.44 -14.76
CA ARG A 143 15.15 -9.84 -13.41
C ARG A 143 15.62 -8.81 -12.37
N GLN A 144 15.00 -7.63 -12.39
CA GLN A 144 15.34 -6.51 -11.52
C GLN A 144 14.53 -6.53 -10.21
N TYR A 145 13.31 -7.08 -10.25
CA TYR A 145 12.33 -6.97 -9.19
C TYR A 145 12.05 -8.29 -8.45
N HIS A 146 11.73 -8.15 -7.18
CA HIS A 146 11.27 -9.19 -6.26
C HIS A 146 9.99 -8.76 -5.56
N TYR A 147 9.24 -9.72 -5.01
CA TYR A 147 7.98 -9.41 -4.32
C TYR A 147 8.17 -8.42 -3.15
N ILE A 148 9.35 -8.38 -2.52
CA ILE A 148 9.65 -7.47 -1.41
C ILE A 148 9.53 -6.01 -1.85
N ASP A 149 9.80 -5.70 -3.13
CA ASP A 149 9.77 -4.33 -3.65
C ASP A 149 8.35 -3.73 -3.68
N PHE A 150 7.33 -4.58 -3.73
CA PHE A 150 5.91 -4.19 -3.80
C PHE A 150 5.08 -4.67 -2.61
N TYR A 151 5.63 -5.53 -1.76
CA TYR A 151 4.99 -5.97 -0.54
C TYR A 151 4.74 -4.76 0.37
N MET A 152 3.50 -4.60 0.84
CA MET A 152 3.02 -3.42 1.59
C MET A 152 2.88 -2.14 0.76
N GLY A 153 2.91 -2.24 -0.58
CA GLY A 153 2.47 -1.21 -1.52
C GLY A 153 3.02 0.18 -1.23
N SER A 154 2.12 1.13 -0.98
CA SER A 154 2.46 2.54 -0.75
C SER A 154 2.71 2.91 0.72
N LEU A 155 2.62 1.97 1.66
CA LEU A 155 2.65 2.25 3.11
C LEU A 155 3.79 3.18 3.53
N TRP A 156 5.00 2.96 3.00
CA TRP A 156 6.21 3.71 3.36
C TRP A 156 6.39 5.04 2.62
N VAL A 157 5.54 5.33 1.63
CA VAL A 157 5.74 6.47 0.71
C VAL A 157 4.48 7.31 0.50
N SER A 158 3.32 6.87 1.01
CA SER A 158 2.03 7.52 0.82
C SER A 158 1.94 8.92 1.43
N GLU A 159 2.77 9.23 2.44
CA GLU A 159 2.84 10.55 3.07
C GLU A 159 3.78 11.53 2.33
N ARG A 160 4.56 11.04 1.36
CA ARG A 160 5.54 11.87 0.62
C ARG A 160 4.90 12.71 -0.49
N ALA A 161 3.79 12.26 -1.03
CA ALA A 161 3.06 12.93 -2.09
C ALA A 161 1.60 12.48 -2.10
N ASP A 162 0.71 13.33 -2.64
CA ASP A 162 -0.67 12.95 -2.88
C ASP A 162 -0.76 11.88 -3.99
N LEU A 163 -1.13 10.66 -3.61
CA LEU A 163 -1.28 9.51 -4.52
C LEU A 163 -2.65 9.43 -5.19
N THR A 164 -3.61 10.32 -4.86
CA THR A 164 -4.95 10.33 -5.44
C THR A 164 -4.94 10.29 -6.98
N PRO A 165 -4.09 11.04 -7.72
CA PRO A 165 -4.05 10.96 -9.19
C PRO A 165 -3.73 9.56 -9.73
N VAL A 166 -2.87 8.80 -9.04
CA VAL A 166 -2.50 7.44 -9.45
C VAL A 166 -3.65 6.47 -9.19
N TYR A 167 -4.28 6.56 -8.03
CA TYR A 167 -5.46 5.74 -7.73
C TYR A 167 -6.64 6.07 -8.66
N GLU A 168 -6.88 7.35 -8.96
CA GLU A 168 -7.94 7.76 -9.89
C GLU A 168 -7.72 7.19 -11.29
N MET A 169 -6.48 7.18 -11.79
CA MET A 169 -6.14 6.49 -13.03
C MET A 169 -6.50 5.01 -12.95
N ILE A 170 -6.08 4.31 -11.89
CA ILE A 170 -6.33 2.87 -11.74
C ILE A 170 -7.85 2.63 -11.72
N PHE A 171 -8.59 3.35 -10.88
CA PHE A 171 -10.04 3.19 -10.77
C PHE A 171 -10.79 3.54 -12.06
N ARG A 172 -10.34 4.54 -12.81
CA ARG A 172 -10.91 4.88 -14.13
C ARG A 172 -10.75 3.72 -15.10
N ARG A 173 -9.55 3.13 -15.16
CA ARG A 173 -9.27 1.96 -16.00
C ARG A 173 -10.07 0.73 -15.57
N LEU A 174 -10.25 0.51 -14.27
CA LEU A 174 -11.10 -0.56 -13.73
C LEU A 174 -12.59 -0.33 -14.11
N LYS A 175 -13.08 0.89 -13.95
CA LYS A 175 -14.47 1.28 -14.27
C LYS A 175 -14.79 1.09 -15.74
N ASP A 176 -13.87 1.47 -16.63
CA ASP A 176 -13.99 1.26 -18.08
C ASP A 176 -14.07 -0.23 -18.44
N ARG A 177 -13.55 -1.12 -17.58
CA ARG A 177 -13.65 -2.58 -17.69
C ARG A 177 -14.75 -3.20 -16.86
N LEU A 178 -15.63 -2.36 -16.31
CA LEU A 178 -16.81 -2.78 -15.57
C LEU A 178 -16.47 -3.61 -14.33
N LEU A 179 -15.29 -3.36 -13.78
CA LEU A 179 -14.87 -3.88 -12.49
C LEU A 179 -15.29 -2.90 -11.40
N ASP A 180 -15.50 -3.42 -10.21
CA ASP A 180 -15.79 -2.67 -9.01
C ASP A 180 -14.76 -3.00 -7.92
N TRP A 181 -14.79 -2.26 -6.81
CA TRP A 181 -13.82 -2.38 -5.73
C TRP A 181 -14.50 -2.37 -4.38
N ARG A 182 -14.13 -3.34 -3.54
CA ARG A 182 -14.59 -3.45 -2.15
C ARG A 182 -13.43 -3.12 -1.24
N TYR A 183 -13.66 -2.14 -0.39
CA TYR A 183 -12.71 -1.74 0.63
C TYR A 183 -12.88 -2.64 1.85
N ARG A 184 -11.78 -3.10 2.43
CA ARG A 184 -11.77 -3.73 3.75
C ARG A 184 -10.74 -3.05 4.62
N PHE A 185 -11.15 -2.67 5.83
CA PHE A 185 -10.24 -2.08 6.77
C PHE A 185 -9.26 -3.15 7.29
N PRO A 186 -7.93 -2.93 7.16
CA PRO A 186 -6.95 -3.97 7.44
C PRO A 186 -7.05 -4.53 8.86
N LYS A 187 -7.00 -5.86 9.00
CA LYS A 187 -7.04 -6.54 10.29
C LYS A 187 -5.80 -7.41 10.49
N LEU A 188 -4.86 -6.89 11.28
CA LEU A 188 -3.71 -7.67 11.71
C LEU A 188 -4.17 -8.89 12.52
N SER A 189 -3.87 -10.08 12.00
CA SER A 189 -4.23 -11.35 12.61
C SER A 189 -2.98 -12.18 12.95
N LEU A 190 -3.02 -12.88 14.07
CA LEU A 190 -1.96 -13.82 14.42
C LEU A 190 -2.09 -15.11 13.61
N ILE A 191 -1.05 -15.45 12.85
CA ILE A 191 -0.94 -16.75 12.19
C ILE A 191 -0.31 -17.73 13.18
N GLU A 192 -1.07 -18.75 13.54
CA GLU A 192 -0.59 -19.85 14.38
C GLU A 192 0.04 -20.94 13.52
N PHE A 193 1.33 -21.18 13.72
CA PHE A 193 1.99 -22.35 13.13
C PHE A 193 1.82 -23.56 14.08
N PRO A 194 1.36 -24.72 13.58
CA PRO A 194 1.18 -25.90 14.41
C PRO A 194 2.51 -26.28 15.09
N CYS A 195 2.46 -26.44 16.40
CA CYS A 195 3.60 -26.85 17.20
C CYS A 195 3.22 -28.06 18.05
N GLU A 196 4.04 -29.11 18.01
CA GLU A 196 3.79 -30.39 18.70
C GLU A 196 3.82 -30.27 20.25
N ARG A 197 4.18 -29.11 20.81
CA ARG A 197 4.27 -28.89 22.25
C ARG A 197 3.27 -27.84 22.70
N THR A 198 2.26 -28.28 23.44
CA THR A 198 1.31 -27.40 24.16
C THR A 198 1.99 -26.87 25.42
N ASP A 199 2.52 -25.66 25.35
CA ASP A 199 3.00 -24.90 26.52
C ASP A 199 1.91 -23.91 26.95
N GLY A 200 1.38 -24.06 28.17
CA GLY A 200 0.31 -23.19 28.69
C GLY A 200 0.71 -21.72 28.77
N ARG A 201 2.02 -21.42 28.91
CA ARG A 201 2.53 -20.03 28.87
C ARG A 201 2.39 -19.43 27.48
N ARG A 202 2.67 -20.21 26.43
CA ARG A 202 2.52 -19.79 25.04
C ARG A 202 1.06 -19.50 24.69
N SER A 203 0.13 -20.29 25.21
CA SER A 203 -1.31 -20.05 25.00
C SER A 203 -1.76 -18.73 25.62
N TYR A 204 -1.33 -18.40 26.84
CA TYR A 204 -1.64 -17.11 27.46
C TYR A 204 -1.02 -15.93 26.71
N GLU A 205 0.24 -16.06 26.27
CA GLU A 205 0.93 -15.01 25.50
C GLU A 205 0.23 -14.76 24.15
N LEU A 206 -0.20 -15.83 23.44
CA LEU A 206 -0.96 -15.70 22.19
C LEU A 206 -2.32 -15.04 22.39
N GLU A 207 -3.06 -15.43 23.44
CA GLU A 207 -4.36 -14.84 23.72
C GLU A 207 -4.23 -13.35 24.08
N LYS A 208 -3.19 -13.01 24.85
CA LYS A 208 -2.86 -11.62 25.14
C LYS A 208 -2.54 -10.85 23.86
N MET A 209 -1.68 -11.38 23.00
CA MET A 209 -1.33 -10.72 21.72
C MET A 209 -2.56 -10.55 20.82
N ARG A 210 -3.49 -11.52 20.82
CA ARG A 210 -4.76 -11.40 20.08
C ARG A 210 -5.61 -10.25 20.60
N ALA A 211 -5.78 -10.17 21.92
CA ALA A 211 -6.52 -9.09 22.55
C ALA A 211 -5.86 -7.72 22.29
N ASP A 212 -4.53 -7.64 22.37
CA ASP A 212 -3.76 -6.42 22.08
C ASP A 212 -3.98 -5.97 20.61
N LEU A 213 -4.02 -6.90 19.64
CA LEU A 213 -4.30 -6.58 18.23
C LEU A 213 -5.76 -6.16 17.98
N GLU A 214 -6.72 -6.80 18.63
CA GLU A 214 -8.13 -6.41 18.55
C GLU A 214 -8.35 -5.02 19.13
N GLN A 215 -7.70 -4.71 20.25
CA GLN A 215 -7.71 -3.37 20.82
C GLN A 215 -7.11 -2.35 19.87
N ALA A 216 -5.92 -2.61 19.31
CA ALA A 216 -5.25 -1.72 18.37
C ALA A 216 -6.09 -1.49 17.09
N HIS A 217 -6.78 -2.52 16.60
CA HIS A 217 -7.71 -2.39 15.48
C HIS A 217 -8.91 -1.50 15.84
N GLY A 218 -9.46 -1.63 17.05
CA GLY A 218 -10.51 -0.76 17.56
C GLY A 218 -10.08 0.71 17.66
N GLU A 219 -8.90 0.96 18.22
CA GLU A 219 -8.31 2.31 18.30
C GLU A 219 -8.09 2.91 16.90
N ALA A 220 -7.54 2.14 15.97
CA ALA A 220 -7.34 2.59 14.59
C ALA A 220 -8.66 2.90 13.86
N MET A 221 -9.75 2.16 14.13
CA MET A 221 -11.08 2.50 13.60
C MET A 221 -11.65 3.80 14.18
N ASP A 222 -11.34 4.11 15.44
CA ASP A 222 -11.77 5.35 16.07
C ASP A 222 -10.98 6.56 15.54
N ASP A 223 -9.68 6.39 15.30
CA ASP A 223 -8.82 7.41 14.69
C ASP A 223 -9.30 7.77 13.26
N LEU A 224 -9.72 6.77 12.47
CA LEU A 224 -10.28 7.00 11.12
C LEU A 224 -11.51 7.92 11.08
N LYS A 225 -12.22 8.11 12.20
CA LYS A 225 -13.41 8.99 12.25
C LYS A 225 -13.03 10.47 12.24
N VAL A 226 -11.80 10.79 12.66
CA VAL A 226 -11.29 12.17 12.75
C VAL A 226 -10.24 12.47 11.69
N GLU A 227 -9.61 11.43 11.16
CA GLU A 227 -8.65 11.54 10.06
C GLU A 227 -9.31 11.85 8.71
N PRO A 228 -8.56 12.45 7.78
CA PRO A 228 -9.04 12.61 6.41
C PRO A 228 -9.30 11.25 5.76
N VAL A 229 -10.26 11.22 4.83
CA VAL A 229 -10.55 10.01 4.03
C VAL A 229 -9.27 9.57 3.29
N PRO A 230 -8.87 8.29 3.34
CA PRO A 230 -7.70 7.80 2.66
C PRO A 230 -7.71 8.10 1.16
N ALA A 231 -6.55 8.45 0.60
CA ALA A 231 -6.41 8.86 -0.81
C ALA A 231 -7.00 7.84 -1.79
N ILE A 232 -6.85 6.54 -1.52
CA ILE A 232 -7.41 5.45 -2.32
C ILE A 232 -8.96 5.44 -2.30
N VAL A 233 -9.58 5.67 -1.14
CA VAL A 233 -11.05 5.73 -1.00
C VAL A 233 -11.59 6.99 -1.66
N LEU A 234 -10.91 8.13 -1.48
CA LEU A 234 -11.27 9.38 -2.12
C LEU A 234 -11.20 9.26 -3.65
N ALA A 235 -10.14 8.65 -4.18
CA ALA A 235 -9.98 8.41 -5.61
C ALA A 235 -11.10 7.53 -6.18
N TYR A 236 -11.49 6.46 -5.47
CA TYR A 236 -12.66 5.66 -5.87
C TYR A 236 -13.91 6.53 -5.93
N SER A 237 -14.18 7.32 -4.88
CA SER A 237 -15.36 8.21 -4.84
C SER A 237 -15.38 9.23 -5.97
N ASN A 238 -14.22 9.79 -6.33
CA ASN A 238 -14.12 10.75 -7.43
C ASN A 238 -14.46 10.11 -8.80
N ILE A 239 -14.11 8.84 -8.99
CA ILE A 239 -14.34 8.13 -10.26
C ILE A 239 -15.73 7.50 -10.34
N TYR A 240 -16.20 6.85 -9.28
CA TYR A 240 -17.47 6.13 -9.24
C TYR A 240 -18.65 7.01 -8.81
N GLY A 241 -18.39 8.14 -8.15
CA GLY A 241 -19.39 9.08 -7.66
C GLY A 241 -20.07 8.64 -6.35
N ILE A 242 -19.59 7.55 -5.75
CA ILE A 242 -20.06 6.96 -4.50
C ILE A 242 -18.87 6.42 -3.70
N PHE A 243 -19.01 6.29 -2.38
CA PHE A 243 -18.00 5.57 -1.58
C PHE A 243 -18.01 4.08 -1.90
N PRO A 244 -16.85 3.41 -1.80
CA PRO A 244 -16.76 1.97 -2.04
C PRO A 244 -17.52 1.20 -0.96
N HIS A 245 -17.96 -0.01 -1.32
CA HIS A 245 -18.48 -0.95 -0.33
C HIS A 245 -17.44 -1.18 0.78
N GLY A 246 -17.87 -1.19 2.04
CA GLY A 246 -17.00 -1.29 3.21
C GLY A 246 -16.50 0.06 3.74
N TRP A 247 -16.87 1.20 3.12
CA TRP A 247 -16.60 2.54 3.65
C TRP A 247 -17.91 3.30 3.95
N PRO A 248 -18.04 3.93 5.13
CA PRO A 248 -17.08 3.93 6.23
C PRO A 248 -17.05 2.60 7.00
N PRO A 249 -15.88 2.11 7.42
CA PRO A 249 -15.74 0.75 7.94
C PRO A 249 -16.51 0.48 9.24
N TRP A 250 -16.81 1.52 10.03
CA TRP A 250 -17.58 1.38 11.27
C TRP A 250 -19.09 1.19 11.06
N GLU A 251 -19.60 1.33 9.83
CA GLU A 251 -21.02 1.09 9.51
C GLU A 251 -21.27 -0.30 8.92
N PHE A 252 -20.21 -1.03 8.57
CA PHE A 252 -20.31 -2.37 7.99
C PHE A 252 -20.02 -3.44 9.05
N ASN A 253 -20.91 -4.42 9.18
CA ASN A 253 -20.65 -5.63 9.96
C ASN A 253 -20.25 -6.75 8.99
N GLU A 254 -19.29 -7.60 9.35
CA GLU A 254 -18.87 -8.79 8.56
C GLU A 254 -20.03 -9.78 8.25
N ARG A 255 -21.24 -9.52 8.75
CA ARG A 255 -22.46 -10.30 8.50
C ARG A 255 -23.31 -9.80 7.32
N ASP A 256 -22.92 -8.67 6.72
CA ASP A 256 -23.66 -8.06 5.61
C ASP A 256 -23.17 -8.54 4.22
N ASP A 257 -22.17 -9.45 4.17
CA ASP A 257 -21.69 -10.18 2.98
C ASP A 257 -22.13 -11.66 2.95
#